data_AF-A0A524CJI4-F1
#
_entry.id   AF-A0A524CJI4-F1
#
_cell.length_a   1.000
_cell.length_b   1.000
_cell.length_c   1.000
_cell.angle_alpha   90.00
_cell.angle_beta   90.00
_cell.angle_gamma   90.00
#
_symmetry.space_group_name_H-M   'P 1'
#
loop_
_entity.id
_entity.type
_entity.pdbx_description
1 polymer ?
#
loop_
_entity_poly.entity_id
_entity_poly.type
_entity_poly.pdbx_seq_one_letter_code
_entity_poly.pdbx_strand_id
1 'polypeptide(L)'
;MKPYCMYFIETETGRLCFYHEFRKNLNLPAPNLFSGFISALSMFASSMIEDREEMDKINLGRLKLIPMENLNILFNYGQFIMGTIIIEKNDDLLEKYRKLEETIKVFEDRYKEILSNWNGELTVFDEFNKITELIFKKSIIFRYQIPKLKNKEAINDLYSYNFIKYIDGRNSVNEIINKSEEDAKFILDILEEWEYDMKLELSSKVDLNDVFEPEKELFYLLRSQDPRYKPDIENSRIHE
;
A
#
# COMPACT_ATOMS: atom_id res chain seq x y z
N MET A 1 -2.31 8.17 -0.56
CA MET A 1 -2.11 7.81 -1.98
C MET A 1 -0.99 6.76 -2.13
N LYS A 2 -0.70 6.15 -3.31
CA LYS A 2 0.49 5.27 -3.48
C LYS A 2 1.79 6.09 -3.28
N PRO A 3 2.93 5.57 -2.83
CA PRO A 3 4.19 6.33 -2.85
C PRO A 3 4.56 6.75 -4.29
N TYR A 4 5.58 7.56 -4.46
CA TYR A 4 6.21 7.77 -5.77
C TYR A 4 7.10 6.58 -6.15
N CYS A 5 7.96 6.18 -5.23
CA CYS A 5 8.89 5.07 -5.40
C CYS A 5 9.25 4.46 -4.05
N MET A 6 9.75 3.24 -4.10
CA MET A 6 10.27 2.48 -2.97
C MET A 6 11.63 1.89 -3.31
N TYR A 7 12.52 1.89 -2.32
CA TYR A 7 13.84 1.29 -2.39
C TYR A 7 14.05 0.39 -1.19
N PHE A 8 14.59 -0.80 -1.40
CA PHE A 8 15.21 -1.62 -0.36
C PHE A 8 16.70 -1.66 -0.56
N ILE A 9 17.42 -1.32 0.49
CA ILE A 9 18.86 -1.13 0.51
C ILE A 9 19.42 -2.06 1.57
N GLU A 10 20.34 -2.95 1.22
CA GLU A 10 20.98 -3.84 2.19
C GLU A 10 21.84 -3.02 3.18
N THR A 11 21.69 -3.34 4.46
CA THR A 11 22.18 -2.49 5.55
C THR A 11 23.70 -2.54 5.73
N GLU A 12 24.36 -3.65 5.35
CA GLU A 12 25.80 -3.83 5.54
C GLU A 12 26.64 -3.10 4.49
N THR A 13 26.24 -3.19 3.23
CA THR A 13 27.00 -2.68 2.07
C THR A 13 26.37 -1.43 1.45
N GLY A 14 25.12 -1.12 1.77
CA GLY A 14 24.39 0.00 1.18
C GLY A 14 23.98 -0.23 -0.28
N ARG A 15 24.04 -1.48 -0.76
CA ARG A 15 23.63 -1.85 -2.12
C ARG A 15 22.12 -1.85 -2.24
N LEU A 16 21.62 -1.35 -3.38
CA LEU A 16 20.21 -1.45 -3.73
C LEU A 16 19.86 -2.91 -3.98
N CYS A 17 18.92 -3.48 -3.22
CA CYS A 17 18.38 -4.82 -3.47
C CYS A 17 17.19 -4.75 -4.42
N PHE A 18 16.31 -3.78 -4.19
CA PHE A 18 15.03 -3.71 -4.87
C PHE A 18 14.62 -2.26 -5.07
N TYR A 19 14.08 -1.96 -6.25
CA TYR A 19 13.52 -0.66 -6.58
C TYR A 19 12.18 -0.86 -7.28
N HIS A 20 11.19 -0.06 -6.86
CA HIS A 20 9.89 -0.04 -7.47
C HIS A 20 9.40 1.39 -7.66
N GLU A 21 8.99 1.70 -8.89
CA GLU A 21 8.43 2.98 -9.27
C GLU A 21 6.90 2.86 -9.39
N PHE A 22 6.17 3.48 -8.46
CA PHE A 22 4.71 3.48 -8.49
C PHE A 22 4.17 4.62 -9.37
N ARG A 23 4.90 5.75 -9.46
CA ARG A 23 4.49 6.94 -10.21
C ARG A 23 5.69 7.53 -10.96
N LYS A 24 5.52 7.84 -12.25
CA LYS A 24 6.57 8.37 -13.14
C LYS A 24 6.72 9.89 -13.12
N ASN A 25 6.33 10.52 -12.00
CA ASN A 25 6.12 11.98 -11.95
C ASN A 25 7.28 12.73 -11.31
N LEU A 26 8.34 12.02 -10.87
CA LEU A 26 9.54 12.62 -10.30
C LEU A 26 10.75 12.29 -11.17
N ASN A 27 11.54 13.31 -11.48
CA ASN A 27 12.85 13.13 -12.11
C ASN A 27 13.88 12.83 -11.02
N LEU A 28 13.92 11.58 -10.57
CA LEU A 28 14.90 11.10 -9.59
C LEU A 28 16.20 10.66 -10.27
N PRO A 29 17.35 10.75 -9.58
CA PRO A 29 18.59 10.14 -10.05
C PRO A 29 18.43 8.63 -10.22
N ALA A 30 19.37 8.01 -10.93
CA ALA A 30 19.40 6.55 -11.10
C ALA A 30 19.30 5.83 -9.73
N PRO A 31 18.53 4.73 -9.61
CA PRO A 31 18.25 4.11 -8.32
C PRO A 31 19.50 3.77 -7.48
N ASN A 32 20.57 3.32 -8.11
CA ASN A 32 21.84 3.02 -7.44
C ASN A 32 22.55 4.27 -6.89
N LEU A 33 22.39 5.42 -7.54
CA LEU A 33 22.94 6.68 -7.05
C LEU A 33 22.14 7.16 -5.84
N PHE A 34 20.81 7.02 -5.89
CA PHE A 34 19.95 7.33 -4.74
C PHE A 34 20.25 6.44 -3.53
N SER A 35 20.40 5.12 -3.75
CA SER A 35 20.74 4.19 -2.66
C SER A 35 22.08 4.55 -2.02
N GLY A 36 23.12 4.81 -2.82
CA GLY A 36 24.43 5.21 -2.32
C GLY A 36 24.39 6.51 -1.51
N PHE A 37 23.61 7.52 -1.97
CA PHE A 37 23.39 8.75 -1.23
C PHE A 37 22.71 8.50 0.13
N ILE A 38 21.63 7.71 0.13
CA ILE A 38 20.88 7.39 1.35
C ILE A 38 21.73 6.59 2.34
N SER A 39 22.50 5.60 1.88
CA SER A 39 23.42 4.85 2.73
C SER A 39 24.48 5.76 3.35
N ALA A 40 25.11 6.64 2.56
CA ALA A 40 26.08 7.60 3.08
C ALA A 40 25.45 8.54 4.12
N LEU A 41 24.24 9.02 3.86
CA LEU A 41 23.51 9.87 4.80
C LEU A 41 23.15 9.13 6.09
N SER A 42 22.73 7.87 6.01
CA SER A 42 22.43 7.04 7.17
C SER A 42 23.68 6.77 8.00
N MET A 43 24.81 6.43 7.35
CA MET A 43 26.10 6.26 8.02
C MET A 43 26.56 7.54 8.72
N PHE A 44 26.41 8.69 8.04
CA PHE A 44 26.70 9.99 8.64
C PHE A 44 25.83 10.25 9.87
N ALA A 45 24.51 10.05 9.77
CA ALA A 45 23.59 10.24 10.89
C ALA A 45 23.94 9.32 12.08
N SER A 46 24.32 8.06 11.83
CA SER A 46 24.78 7.15 12.87
C SER A 46 26.11 7.58 13.50
N SER A 47 27.02 8.19 12.73
CA SER A 47 28.31 8.66 13.24
C SER A 47 28.23 9.85 14.20
N MET A 48 27.10 10.58 14.17
CA MET A 48 26.87 11.77 15.01
C MET A 48 26.39 11.41 16.42
N ILE A 49 26.29 10.11 16.75
CA ILE A 49 25.87 9.61 18.06
C ILE A 49 27.07 9.04 18.79
N GLU A 50 27.41 9.66 19.92
CA GLU A 50 28.63 9.34 20.68
C GLU A 50 28.51 8.02 21.47
N ASP A 51 27.29 7.61 21.82
CA ASP A 51 27.06 6.43 22.66
C ASP A 51 26.46 5.24 21.88
N ARG A 52 27.27 4.20 21.70
CA ARG A 52 26.89 2.99 20.94
C ARG A 52 25.92 2.09 21.71
N GLU A 53 25.92 2.13 23.04
CA GLU A 53 25.01 1.27 23.84
C GLU A 53 23.56 1.78 23.83
N GLU A 54 23.33 3.06 23.55
CA GLU A 54 21.99 3.63 23.37
C GLU A 54 21.43 3.46 21.95
N MET A 55 22.29 3.29 20.93
CA MET A 55 21.88 3.10 19.54
C MET A 55 20.95 1.88 19.35
N ASP A 56 21.33 0.74 19.92
CA ASP A 56 20.60 -0.53 19.78
C ASP A 56 19.28 -0.55 20.55
N LYS A 57 19.14 0.27 21.61
CA LYS A 57 17.95 0.28 22.47
C LYS A 57 16.84 1.19 21.95
N ILE A 58 17.14 2.21 21.14
CA ILE A 58 16.18 3.29 20.81
C ILE A 58 16.07 3.56 19.29
N ASN A 59 16.74 2.77 18.43
CA ASN A 59 16.93 3.12 17.02
C ASN A 59 17.56 4.54 16.87
N LEU A 60 18.38 4.96 17.84
CA LEU A 60 19.12 6.22 17.79
C LEU A 60 20.12 6.12 16.63
N GLY A 61 20.13 7.10 15.73
CA GLY A 61 21.10 7.21 14.63
C GLY A 61 20.66 6.59 13.30
N ARG A 62 19.45 6.05 13.27
CA ARG A 62 18.73 5.68 12.05
C ARG A 62 17.89 6.87 11.57
N LEU A 63 18.01 7.21 10.29
CA LEU A 63 17.13 8.21 9.65
C LEU A 63 15.69 7.71 9.75
N LYS A 64 14.74 8.54 10.20
CA LYS A 64 13.31 8.18 10.23
C LYS A 64 12.52 8.88 9.13
N LEU A 65 12.80 10.16 8.91
CA LEU A 65 12.09 11.02 7.97
C LEU A 65 13.03 12.12 7.48
N ILE A 66 13.04 12.39 6.19
CA ILE A 66 13.63 13.61 5.61
C ILE A 66 12.49 14.44 5.02
N PRO A 67 12.10 15.55 5.66
CA PRO A 67 11.09 16.44 5.11
C PRO A 67 11.69 17.28 3.98
N MET A 68 10.96 17.40 2.89
CA MET A 68 11.23 18.31 1.77
C MET A 68 10.06 19.28 1.61
N GLU A 69 10.15 20.20 0.64
CA GLU A 69 9.12 21.24 0.46
C GLU A 69 7.72 20.65 0.24
N ASN A 70 7.60 19.70 -0.70
CA ASN A 70 6.33 19.08 -1.13
C ASN A 70 6.29 17.55 -0.92
N LEU A 71 7.40 16.97 -0.47
CA LEU A 71 7.57 15.52 -0.34
C LEU A 71 8.16 15.19 1.02
N ASN A 72 7.99 13.94 1.43
CA ASN A 72 8.73 13.34 2.54
C ASN A 72 9.43 12.07 2.05
N ILE A 73 10.66 11.85 2.53
CA ILE A 73 11.34 10.56 2.39
C ILE A 73 11.22 9.84 3.74
N LEU A 74 10.49 8.74 3.76
CA LEU A 74 10.26 7.94 4.96
C LEU A 74 11.20 6.74 4.97
N PHE A 75 11.64 6.33 6.15
CA PHE A 75 12.59 5.24 6.35
C PHE A 75 12.05 4.24 7.36
N ASN A 76 12.33 2.96 7.13
CA ASN A 76 12.11 1.89 8.09
C ASN A 76 13.21 0.82 7.93
N TYR A 77 13.56 0.12 9.00
CA TYR A 77 14.71 -0.79 9.05
C TYR A 77 14.23 -2.17 9.47
N GLY A 78 14.48 -3.15 8.60
CA GLY A 78 14.39 -4.55 8.93
C GLY A 78 15.70 -5.09 9.51
N GLN A 79 15.83 -6.40 9.50
CA GLN A 79 17.04 -7.10 9.95
C GLN A 79 18.19 -6.96 8.94
N PHE A 80 17.91 -7.08 7.64
CA PHE A 80 18.89 -7.14 6.55
C PHE A 80 18.80 -5.92 5.61
N ILE A 81 17.63 -5.29 5.53
CA ILE A 81 17.40 -4.16 4.63
C ILE A 81 16.87 -2.93 5.37
N MET A 82 17.26 -1.76 4.85
CA MET A 82 16.58 -0.49 5.08
C MET A 82 15.64 -0.25 3.91
N GLY A 83 14.36 -0.06 4.21
CA GLY A 83 13.38 0.40 3.25
C GLY A 83 13.17 1.90 3.30
N THR A 84 12.98 2.50 2.12
CA THR A 84 12.60 3.90 2.02
C THR A 84 11.56 4.13 0.93
N ILE A 85 10.61 5.03 1.22
CA ILE A 85 9.58 5.47 0.28
C ILE A 85 9.55 6.98 0.19
N ILE A 86 9.22 7.48 -1.00
CA ILE A 86 8.97 8.90 -1.24
C ILE A 86 7.47 9.12 -1.32
N ILE A 87 6.93 10.00 -0.47
CA ILE A 87 5.50 10.27 -0.33
C ILE A 87 5.22 11.77 -0.39
N GLU A 88 3.97 12.15 -0.59
CA GLU A 88 3.60 13.56 -0.53
C GLU A 88 3.66 14.08 0.90
N LYS A 89 3.90 15.38 1.05
CA LYS A 89 3.96 16.01 2.37
C LYS A 89 2.68 15.83 3.20
N ASN A 90 1.54 15.73 2.52
CA ASN A 90 0.22 15.60 3.13
C ASN A 90 -0.27 14.13 3.21
N ASP A 91 0.52 13.14 2.77
CA ASP A 91 0.18 11.73 2.98
C ASP A 91 0.22 11.39 4.48
N ASP A 92 -0.64 10.46 4.92
CA ASP A 92 -0.63 9.96 6.30
C ASP A 92 0.67 9.20 6.59
N LEU A 93 1.52 9.79 7.42
CA LEU A 93 2.84 9.25 7.77
C LEU A 93 2.74 7.90 8.49
N LEU A 94 1.75 7.71 9.36
CA LEU A 94 1.61 6.48 10.14
C LEU A 94 1.13 5.34 9.25
N GLU A 95 0.15 5.62 8.39
CA GLU A 95 -0.32 4.68 7.36
C GLU A 95 0.85 4.21 6.49
N LYS A 96 1.66 5.16 5.99
CA LYS A 96 2.80 4.90 5.11
C LYS A 96 3.93 4.17 5.81
N TYR A 97 4.18 4.47 7.08
CA TYR A 97 5.17 3.78 7.89
C TYR A 97 4.81 2.31 8.08
N ARG A 98 3.55 2.01 8.45
CA ARG A 98 3.06 0.62 8.60
C ARG A 98 3.13 -0.17 7.30
N LYS A 99 2.74 0.47 6.18
CA LYS A 99 2.83 -0.11 4.83
C LYS A 99 4.26 -0.51 4.50
N LEU A 100 5.21 0.38 4.77
CA LEU A 100 6.63 0.12 4.55
C LEU A 100 7.16 -0.99 5.48
N GLU A 101 6.80 -0.96 6.76
CA GLU A 101 7.15 -1.98 7.75
C GLU A 101 6.70 -3.37 7.32
N GLU A 102 5.43 -3.50 6.94
CA GLU A 102 4.84 -4.75 6.46
C GLU A 102 5.54 -5.23 5.18
N THR A 103 5.79 -4.32 4.23
CA THR A 103 6.45 -4.68 2.98
C THR A 103 7.89 -5.16 3.21
N ILE A 104 8.64 -4.51 4.10
CA ILE A 104 9.99 -4.94 4.50
C ILE A 104 9.92 -6.34 5.11
N LYS A 105 8.99 -6.57 6.04
CA LYS A 105 8.83 -7.86 6.69
C LYS A 105 8.55 -8.97 5.67
N VAL A 106 7.61 -8.74 4.75
CA VAL A 106 7.28 -9.69 3.67
C VAL A 106 8.49 -9.96 2.77
N PHE A 107 9.29 -8.94 2.48
CA PHE A 107 10.52 -9.09 1.70
C PHE A 107 11.56 -9.93 2.42
N GLU A 108 11.86 -9.62 3.69
CA GLU A 108 12.83 -10.34 4.48
C GLU A 108 12.40 -11.78 4.75
N ASP A 109 11.13 -12.01 5.09
CA ASP A 109 10.61 -13.37 5.32
C ASP A 109 10.74 -14.23 4.04
N ARG A 110 10.49 -13.64 2.85
CA ARG A 110 10.57 -14.35 1.57
C ARG A 110 12.01 -14.63 1.14
N TYR A 111 12.92 -13.68 1.36
CA TYR A 111 14.28 -13.74 0.82
C TYR A 111 15.36 -13.89 1.88
N LYS A 112 15.00 -14.26 3.12
CA LYS A 112 15.91 -14.38 4.27
C LYS A 112 17.20 -15.14 3.96
N GLU A 113 17.06 -16.32 3.37
CA GLU A 113 18.21 -17.19 3.03
C GLU A 113 19.13 -16.51 2.01
N ILE A 114 18.56 -15.86 1.00
CA ILE A 114 19.31 -15.11 -0.01
C ILE A 114 20.01 -13.91 0.63
N LEU A 115 19.29 -13.11 1.41
CA LEU A 115 19.79 -11.89 2.07
C LEU A 115 20.95 -12.18 3.01
N SER A 116 20.91 -13.30 3.75
CA SER A 116 21.98 -13.70 4.66
C SER A 116 23.35 -13.96 4.01
N ASN A 117 23.37 -14.29 2.71
CA ASN A 117 24.60 -14.58 1.97
C ASN A 117 24.61 -13.86 0.62
N TRP A 118 23.97 -12.69 0.56
CA TRP A 118 23.72 -12.03 -0.71
C TRP A 118 25.01 -11.45 -1.31
N ASN A 119 25.25 -11.75 -2.58
CA ASN A 119 26.48 -11.33 -3.28
C ASN A 119 26.28 -10.09 -4.16
N GLY A 120 25.08 -9.52 -4.21
CA GLY A 120 24.73 -8.39 -5.07
C GLY A 120 23.92 -8.75 -6.33
N GLU A 121 23.53 -10.01 -6.52
CA GLU A 121 22.65 -10.41 -7.63
C GLU A 121 21.22 -9.86 -7.45
N LEU A 122 20.75 -9.02 -8.37
CA LEU A 122 19.45 -8.32 -8.24
C LEU A 122 18.26 -9.11 -8.79
N THR A 123 18.51 -9.96 -9.79
CA THR A 123 17.48 -10.73 -10.52
C THR A 123 16.66 -11.65 -9.60
N VAL A 124 17.24 -12.06 -8.47
CA VAL A 124 16.58 -12.89 -7.46
C VAL A 124 15.37 -12.20 -6.79
N PHE A 125 15.27 -10.87 -6.89
CA PHE A 125 14.19 -10.10 -6.26
C PHE A 125 13.10 -9.65 -7.25
N ASP A 126 13.22 -9.93 -8.54
CA ASP A 126 12.35 -9.38 -9.59
C ASP A 126 10.86 -9.69 -9.37
N GLU A 127 10.55 -10.88 -8.85
CA GLU A 127 9.17 -11.30 -8.55
C GLU A 127 8.48 -10.42 -7.51
N PHE A 128 9.27 -9.72 -6.67
CA PHE A 128 8.73 -8.91 -5.59
C PHE A 128 7.98 -7.66 -6.09
N ASN A 129 8.20 -7.25 -7.35
CA ASN A 129 7.40 -6.19 -7.98
C ASN A 129 5.90 -6.49 -7.96
N LYS A 130 5.51 -7.74 -8.21
CA LYS A 130 4.09 -8.15 -8.21
C LYS A 130 3.49 -8.06 -6.81
N ILE A 131 4.26 -8.45 -5.80
CA ILE A 131 3.85 -8.42 -4.39
C ILE A 131 3.73 -6.97 -3.91
N THR A 132 4.71 -6.14 -4.27
CA THR A 132 4.71 -4.71 -3.98
C THR A 132 3.45 -4.04 -4.54
N GLU A 133 3.10 -4.33 -5.79
CA GLU A 133 1.87 -3.79 -6.38
C GLU A 133 0.60 -4.25 -5.68
N LEU A 134 0.57 -5.48 -5.13
CA LEU A 134 -0.56 -5.98 -4.35
C LEU A 134 -0.67 -5.29 -2.99
N ILE A 135 0.44 -5.16 -2.25
CA ILE A 135 0.47 -4.51 -0.93
C ILE A 135 0.06 -3.03 -1.02
N PHE A 136 0.49 -2.35 -2.07
CA PHE A 136 0.16 -0.94 -2.31
C PHE A 136 -1.06 -0.76 -3.21
N LYS A 137 -1.75 -1.83 -3.61
CA LYS A 137 -3.02 -1.72 -4.34
C LYS A 137 -4.02 -1.04 -3.41
N LYS A 138 -4.61 0.05 -3.88
CA LYS A 138 -5.76 0.63 -3.20
C LYS A 138 -6.84 -0.46 -3.17
N SER A 139 -7.25 -0.89 -1.99
CA SER A 139 -8.38 -1.81 -1.86
C SER A 139 -9.59 -1.13 -2.47
N ILE A 140 -10.05 -1.64 -3.61
CA ILE A 140 -11.27 -1.14 -4.23
C ILE A 140 -12.38 -1.92 -3.57
N ILE A 141 -13.18 -1.22 -2.77
CA ILE A 141 -14.38 -1.80 -2.20
C ILE A 141 -15.50 -1.69 -3.21
N PHE A 142 -15.98 -2.85 -3.65
CA PHE A 142 -17.10 -2.95 -4.55
C PHE A 142 -18.42 -2.92 -3.79
N ARG A 143 -19.44 -2.30 -4.40
CA ARG A 143 -20.77 -2.13 -3.82
C ARG A 143 -21.47 -3.45 -3.45
N TYR A 144 -21.14 -4.56 -4.13
CA TYR A 144 -21.72 -5.88 -3.88
C TYR A 144 -21.05 -6.65 -2.73
N GLN A 145 -19.89 -6.20 -2.24
CA GLN A 145 -19.19 -6.89 -1.16
C GLN A 145 -19.92 -6.70 0.17
N ILE A 146 -19.83 -7.70 1.04
CA ILE A 146 -20.42 -7.70 2.37
C ILE A 146 -19.28 -7.50 3.37
N PRO A 147 -19.17 -6.31 3.99
CA PRO A 147 -18.18 -6.04 5.01
C PRO A 147 -18.59 -6.65 6.36
N LYS A 148 -17.61 -7.20 7.07
CA LYS A 148 -17.74 -7.67 8.44
C LYS A 148 -16.58 -7.13 9.27
N LEU A 149 -16.88 -6.49 10.39
CA LEU A 149 -15.85 -6.00 11.32
C LEU A 149 -15.29 -7.16 12.14
N LYS A 150 -13.96 -7.23 12.28
CA LYS A 150 -13.30 -8.25 13.13
C LYS A 150 -13.51 -7.97 14.62
N ASN A 151 -13.46 -6.70 15.03
CA ASN A 151 -13.69 -6.27 16.41
C ASN A 151 -14.64 -5.06 16.42
N LYS A 152 -15.95 -5.32 16.47
CA LYS A 152 -16.99 -4.29 16.38
C LYS A 152 -17.05 -3.38 17.60
N GLU A 153 -16.79 -3.90 18.80
CA GLU A 153 -16.83 -3.12 20.04
C GLU A 153 -15.74 -2.05 20.04
N ALA A 154 -14.49 -2.44 19.77
CA ALA A 154 -13.38 -1.48 19.71
C ALA A 154 -13.58 -0.38 18.65
N ILE A 155 -14.20 -0.71 17.52
CA ILE A 155 -14.49 0.26 16.44
C ILE A 155 -15.60 1.23 16.86
N ASN A 156 -16.66 0.75 17.52
CA ASN A 156 -17.73 1.62 18.04
C ASN A 156 -17.21 2.60 19.11
N ASP A 157 -16.23 2.17 19.92
CA ASP A 157 -15.64 3.04 20.95
C ASP A 157 -14.75 4.14 20.34
N LEU A 158 -14.13 3.87 19.19
CA LEU A 158 -13.23 4.79 18.48
C LEU A 158 -13.96 5.72 17.52
N TYR A 159 -15.04 5.25 16.88
CA TYR A 159 -15.71 5.94 15.78
C TYR A 159 -17.23 5.98 16.00
N SER A 160 -17.81 7.17 15.88
CA SER A 160 -19.25 7.40 16.10
C SER A 160 -20.06 7.48 14.79
N TYR A 161 -19.66 6.74 13.75
CA TYR A 161 -20.35 6.80 12.45
C TYR A 161 -21.64 5.99 12.44
N ASN A 162 -22.68 6.53 11.82
CA ASN A 162 -24.02 5.95 11.80
C ASN A 162 -24.05 4.61 11.05
N PHE A 163 -23.26 4.50 9.96
CA PHE A 163 -23.25 3.30 9.11
C PHE A 163 -22.64 2.06 9.77
N ILE A 164 -21.84 2.21 10.83
CA ILE A 164 -21.15 1.09 11.53
C ILE A 164 -22.15 0.06 12.02
N LYS A 165 -23.33 0.49 12.48
CA LYS A 165 -24.37 -0.43 12.95
C LYS A 165 -24.82 -1.40 11.86
N TYR A 166 -24.77 -0.98 10.59
CA TYR A 166 -25.17 -1.77 9.43
C TYR A 166 -24.06 -2.70 8.91
N ILE A 167 -22.82 -2.55 9.39
CA ILE A 167 -21.73 -3.50 9.11
C ILE A 167 -21.88 -4.70 10.06
N ASP A 168 -22.59 -5.71 9.61
CA ASP A 168 -22.95 -6.91 10.39
C ASP A 168 -22.56 -8.23 9.70
N GLY A 169 -21.85 -8.15 8.56
CA GLY A 169 -21.52 -9.31 7.74
C GLY A 169 -22.73 -9.87 6.97
N ARG A 170 -23.82 -9.10 6.83
CA ARG A 170 -25.01 -9.49 6.04
C ARG A 170 -25.36 -8.47 4.98
N ASN A 171 -25.25 -7.18 5.31
CA ASN A 171 -25.53 -6.11 4.35
C ASN A 171 -24.35 -5.92 3.39
N SER A 172 -24.64 -5.79 2.10
CA SER A 172 -23.69 -5.32 1.10
C SER A 172 -23.33 -3.85 1.33
N VAL A 173 -22.20 -3.39 0.79
CA VAL A 173 -21.79 -1.98 0.81
C VAL A 173 -22.87 -1.08 0.22
N ASN A 174 -23.55 -1.50 -0.85
CA ASN A 174 -24.65 -0.74 -1.43
C ASN A 174 -25.84 -0.60 -0.47
N GLU A 175 -26.21 -1.67 0.23
CA GLU A 175 -27.27 -1.64 1.24
C GLU A 175 -26.88 -0.79 2.45
N ILE A 176 -25.61 -0.79 2.85
CA ILE A 176 -25.09 0.06 3.93
C ILE A 176 -25.19 1.53 3.53
N ILE A 177 -24.77 1.89 2.31
CA ILE A 177 -24.88 3.25 1.77
C ILE A 177 -26.35 3.69 1.77
N ASN A 178 -27.26 2.85 1.28
CA ASN A 178 -28.68 3.19 1.19
C ASN A 178 -29.39 3.29 2.56
N LYS A 179 -28.89 2.59 3.58
CA LYS A 179 -29.44 2.63 4.95
C LYS A 179 -28.81 3.73 5.82
N SER A 180 -27.68 4.26 5.38
CA SER A 180 -26.98 5.35 6.05
C SER A 180 -27.51 6.71 5.58
N GLU A 181 -27.46 7.70 6.46
CA GLU A 181 -27.69 9.11 6.10
C GLU A 181 -26.41 9.80 5.63
N GLU A 182 -25.28 9.09 5.68
CA GLU A 182 -23.96 9.62 5.33
C GLU A 182 -23.65 9.49 3.83
N ASP A 183 -22.73 10.32 3.36
CA ASP A 183 -22.34 10.36 1.95
C ASP A 183 -21.70 9.04 1.48
N ALA A 184 -22.07 8.59 0.28
CA ALA A 184 -21.61 7.32 -0.27
C ALA A 184 -20.09 7.27 -0.46
N LYS A 185 -19.48 8.39 -0.85
CA LYS A 185 -18.03 8.47 -1.02
C LYS A 185 -17.33 8.42 0.34
N PHE A 186 -17.87 9.13 1.34
CA PHE A 186 -17.37 9.06 2.71
C PHE A 186 -17.37 7.63 3.25
N ILE A 187 -18.47 6.90 3.11
CA ILE A 187 -18.57 5.50 3.55
C ILE A 187 -17.53 4.63 2.84
N LEU A 188 -17.39 4.76 1.51
CA LEU A 188 -16.42 3.99 0.75
C LEU A 188 -14.99 4.29 1.20
N ASP A 189 -14.62 5.57 1.36
CA ASP A 189 -13.29 5.97 1.79
C ASP A 189 -12.93 5.37 3.17
N ILE A 190 -13.86 5.37 4.13
CA ILE A 190 -13.64 4.76 5.45
C ILE A 190 -13.56 3.24 5.39
N LEU A 191 -14.43 2.60 4.60
CA LEU A 191 -14.38 1.15 4.44
C LEU A 191 -13.06 0.71 3.79
N GLU A 192 -12.56 1.46 2.80
CA GLU A 192 -11.27 1.21 2.15
C GLU A 192 -10.13 1.33 3.18
N GLU A 193 -10.18 2.32 4.07
CA GLU A 193 -9.23 2.48 5.19
C GLU A 193 -9.29 1.28 6.15
N TRP A 194 -10.49 0.82 6.52
CA TRP A 194 -10.66 -0.27 7.49
C TRP A 194 -10.34 -1.64 6.93
N GLU A 195 -10.58 -1.87 5.65
CA GLU A 195 -10.09 -3.07 4.96
C GLU A 195 -8.56 -3.06 4.94
N TYR A 196 -7.98 -1.92 4.59
CA TYR A 196 -6.54 -1.73 4.57
C TYR A 196 -5.89 -1.95 5.96
N ASP A 197 -6.51 -1.44 7.03
CA ASP A 197 -6.07 -1.66 8.42
C ASP A 197 -6.37 -3.08 8.95
N MET A 198 -6.85 -3.99 8.10
CA MET A 198 -7.29 -5.35 8.46
C MET A 198 -8.37 -5.41 9.54
N LYS A 199 -9.09 -4.30 9.78
CA LYS A 199 -10.23 -4.19 10.71
C LYS A 199 -11.50 -4.83 10.14
N LEU A 200 -11.50 -5.06 8.82
CA LEU A 200 -12.66 -5.46 8.05
C LEU A 200 -12.36 -6.71 7.19
N GLU A 201 -13.31 -7.62 7.09
CA GLU A 201 -13.34 -8.76 6.17
C GLU A 201 -14.40 -8.51 5.10
N LEU A 202 -14.09 -8.79 3.84
CA LEU A 202 -15.02 -8.67 2.72
C LEU A 202 -15.40 -10.07 2.22
N SER A 203 -16.70 -10.35 2.13
CA SER A 203 -17.24 -11.49 1.39
C SER A 203 -18.09 -11.02 0.21
N SER A 204 -18.48 -11.92 -0.69
CA SER A 204 -19.42 -11.62 -1.77
C SER A 204 -20.74 -12.34 -1.54
N LYS A 205 -21.85 -11.65 -1.84
CA LYS A 205 -23.16 -12.28 -1.95
C LYS A 205 -23.21 -12.98 -3.32
N VAL A 206 -23.14 -14.31 -3.33
CA VAL A 206 -23.56 -15.08 -4.51
C VAL A 206 -25.00 -15.48 -4.24
N ASP A 207 -25.95 -14.62 -4.58
CA ASP A 207 -27.35 -15.01 -4.52
C ASP A 207 -27.58 -16.06 -5.63
N LEU A 208 -27.95 -17.29 -5.23
CA LEU A 208 -28.16 -18.45 -6.11
C LEU A 208 -29.20 -18.21 -7.24
N ASN A 209 -29.96 -17.12 -7.16
CA ASN A 209 -31.00 -16.74 -8.12
C ASN A 209 -30.70 -15.45 -8.89
N ASP A 210 -29.58 -14.78 -8.63
CA ASP A 210 -29.16 -13.66 -9.46
C ASP A 210 -28.43 -14.21 -10.69
N VAL A 211 -29.09 -14.12 -11.84
CA VAL A 211 -28.39 -14.17 -13.12
C VAL A 211 -27.38 -13.03 -13.06
N PHE A 212 -26.10 -13.39 -12.97
CA PHE A 212 -24.98 -12.47 -13.09
C PHE A 212 -25.12 -11.74 -14.43
N GLU A 213 -25.76 -10.58 -14.44
CA GLU A 213 -25.61 -9.59 -15.49
C GLU A 213 -24.39 -8.77 -15.11
N PRO A 214 -23.21 -9.06 -15.67
CA PRO A 214 -22.06 -8.23 -15.41
C PRO A 214 -22.40 -6.85 -15.97
N GLU A 215 -22.33 -5.81 -15.14
CA GLU A 215 -22.20 -4.45 -15.64
C GLU A 215 -21.14 -4.46 -16.74
N LYS A 216 -21.42 -3.79 -17.86
CA LYS A 216 -20.68 -3.88 -19.14
C LYS A 216 -19.15 -3.93 -18.96
N GLU A 217 -18.62 -3.27 -17.94
CA GLU A 217 -17.20 -3.23 -17.56
C GLU A 217 -16.56 -4.61 -17.29
N LEU A 218 -17.27 -5.54 -16.61
CA LEU A 218 -16.81 -6.92 -16.39
C LEU A 218 -16.90 -7.77 -17.67
N PHE A 219 -17.90 -7.51 -18.51
CA PHE A 219 -18.05 -8.17 -19.81
C PHE A 219 -16.91 -7.82 -20.78
N TYR A 220 -16.43 -6.57 -20.74
CA TYR A 220 -15.29 -6.14 -21.57
C TYR A 220 -13.97 -6.81 -21.15
N LEU A 221 -13.73 -6.95 -19.84
CA LEU A 221 -12.53 -7.61 -19.30
C LEU A 221 -12.47 -9.12 -19.61
N LEU A 222 -13.62 -9.79 -19.66
CA LEU A 222 -13.69 -11.23 -19.94
C LEU A 222 -13.59 -11.58 -21.44
N ARG A 223 -13.86 -10.63 -22.35
CA ARG A 223 -13.87 -10.88 -23.81
C ARG A 223 -12.62 -10.41 -24.55
N SER A 224 -11.84 -9.46 -24.03
CA SER A 224 -10.63 -8.99 -24.70
C SER A 224 -9.40 -9.83 -24.35
N GLN A 225 -9.36 -11.08 -24.84
CA GLN A 225 -8.06 -11.73 -25.08
C GLN A 225 -7.31 -11.16 -26.30
N ASP A 226 -7.84 -10.12 -26.97
CA ASP A 226 -7.12 -9.35 -28.00
C ASP A 226 -6.70 -7.96 -27.47
N PRO A 227 -5.40 -7.71 -27.26
CA PRO A 227 -4.88 -6.44 -26.73
C PRO A 227 -4.98 -5.25 -27.70
N ARG A 228 -5.63 -5.39 -28.87
CA ARG A 228 -5.74 -4.33 -29.89
C ARG A 228 -7.13 -3.70 -30.00
N TYR A 229 -8.09 -4.09 -29.16
CA TYR A 229 -9.44 -3.52 -29.21
C TYR A 229 -9.51 -2.15 -28.51
N LYS A 230 -9.89 -1.11 -29.26
CA LYS A 230 -10.29 0.21 -28.72
C LYS A 230 -11.81 0.36 -28.88
N PRO A 231 -12.60 0.49 -27.81
CA PRO A 231 -14.02 0.77 -27.95
C PRO A 231 -14.22 2.23 -28.42
N ASP A 232 -15.03 2.44 -29.46
CA ASP A 232 -15.52 3.77 -29.83
C ASP A 232 -16.46 4.28 -28.73
N ILE A 233 -16.04 5.33 -28.03
CA ILE A 233 -16.82 5.97 -26.94
C ILE A 233 -17.78 7.04 -27.49
N GLU A 234 -17.69 7.38 -28.78
CA GLU A 234 -18.59 8.36 -29.41
C GLU A 234 -19.80 7.67 -30.04
N ASN A 235 -20.80 7.28 -29.25
CA ASN A 235 -22.22 7.19 -29.68
C ASN A 235 -23.19 6.78 -28.54
N SER A 236 -23.08 7.40 -27.37
CA SER A 236 -24.16 7.36 -26.38
C SER A 236 -24.55 8.78 -25.95
N ARG A 237 -24.94 9.58 -26.94
CA ARG A 237 -26.00 10.57 -26.74
C ARG A 237 -27.27 10.01 -27.40
N ILE A 238 -28.39 10.35 -26.76
CA ILE A 238 -29.76 10.33 -27.25
C ILE A 238 -30.50 8.98 -27.17
N HIS A 239 -31.34 8.86 -26.14
CA HIS A 239 -32.80 8.66 -26.15
C HIS A 239 -33.19 8.05 -24.78
N GLU A 240 -33.66 8.90 -23.87
CA GLU A 240 -35.08 8.98 -23.43
C GLU A 240 -35.51 7.78 -22.58
#